data_AF-A0AAV9BPY4-F1
#
_entry.id   AF-A0AAV9BPY4-F1
#
_cell.length_a   1.000
_cell.length_b   1.000
_cell.length_c   1.000
_cell.angle_alpha   90.00
_cell.angle_beta   90.00
_cell.angle_gamma   90.00
#
_symmetry.space_group_name_H-M   'P 1'
#
loop_
_entity.id
_entity.type
_entity.pdbx_description
1 polymer ?
#
loop_
_entity_poly.entity_id
_entity_poly.type
_entity_poly.pdbx_seq_one_letter_code
_entity_poly.pdbx_strand_id
1 'polypeptide(L)'
;MVPAPRGSGIVAARVPKKVLQFAGIEDVFTSSRGSTKTLGNFVKATFDCLMKTYGFLTPDLWTEMRFSKSPFQEPRPRGRDSGGGAATGAAAQSKRQTADLPIKGSTCD
;
A
#
# COMPACT_ATOMS: atom_id res chain seq x y z
N MET A 1 -1.89 11.94 -6.54
CA MET A 1 -3.09 11.53 -7.30
C MET A 1 -4.30 11.77 -6.42
N VAL A 2 -5.45 12.09 -7.00
CA VAL A 2 -6.69 12.37 -6.25
C VAL A 2 -7.78 11.44 -6.79
N PRO A 3 -8.56 10.77 -5.92
CA PRO A 3 -9.68 9.95 -6.36
C PRO A 3 -10.69 10.83 -7.11
N ALA A 4 -11.17 10.35 -8.26
CA ALA A 4 -12.15 11.05 -9.07
C ALA A 4 -13.54 10.41 -8.88
N PRO A 5 -14.63 11.17 -9.11
CA PRO A 5 -15.96 10.60 -9.12
C PRO A 5 -16.09 9.56 -10.24
N ARG A 6 -16.99 8.58 -10.05
CA ARG A 6 -17.19 7.47 -10.97
C ARG A 6 -17.56 7.95 -12.37
N GLY A 7 -16.91 7.41 -13.39
CA GLY A 7 -17.14 7.76 -14.79
C GLY A 7 -16.35 8.98 -15.28
N SER A 8 -15.43 9.53 -14.47
CA SER A 8 -14.52 10.60 -14.90
C SER A 8 -13.42 10.09 -15.84
N GLY A 9 -13.09 8.81 -15.76
CA GLY A 9 -11.98 8.21 -16.47
C GLY A 9 -10.61 8.68 -15.97
N ILE A 10 -9.57 8.30 -16.70
CA ILE A 10 -8.17 8.63 -16.36
C ILE A 10 -7.79 9.97 -16.97
N VAL A 11 -7.74 11.02 -16.15
CA VAL A 11 -7.23 12.35 -16.53
C VAL A 11 -5.73 12.40 -16.23
N ALA A 12 -4.94 12.00 -17.22
CA ALA A 12 -3.48 11.96 -17.13
C ALA A 12 -2.81 12.14 -18.50
N ALA A 13 -1.53 12.48 -18.49
CA ALA A 13 -0.69 12.46 -19.69
C ALA A 13 -0.59 11.04 -20.30
N ARG A 14 -0.21 10.94 -21.58
CA ARG A 14 -0.21 9.66 -22.33
C ARG A 14 0.54 8.51 -21.65
N VAL A 15 1.64 8.83 -20.97
CA VAL A 15 2.52 7.85 -20.31
C VAL A 15 1.89 7.27 -19.05
N PRO A 16 1.56 8.06 -17.99
CA PRO A 16 0.92 7.55 -16.79
C PRO A 16 -0.47 6.98 -17.08
N LYS A 17 -1.17 7.46 -18.11
CA LYS A 17 -2.46 6.89 -18.53
C LYS A 17 -2.35 5.40 -18.82
N LYS A 18 -1.30 4.95 -19.51
CA LYS A 18 -1.06 3.52 -19.77
C LYS A 18 -0.72 2.74 -18.51
N VAL A 19 0.13 3.31 -17.65
CA VAL A 19 0.51 2.68 -16.37
C VAL A 19 -0.71 2.47 -15.47
N LEU A 20 -1.61 3.46 -15.42
CA LEU A 20 -2.83 3.42 -14.62
C LEU A 20 -3.88 2.44 -15.16
N GLN A 21 -3.94 2.29 -16.50
CA GLN A 21 -4.73 1.24 -17.13
C GLN A 21 -4.24 -0.15 -16.75
N PHE A 22 -2.91 -0.39 -16.71
CA PHE A 22 -2.36 -1.67 -16.26
C PHE A 22 -2.59 -1.94 -14.77
N ALA A 23 -2.65 -0.88 -13.96
CA ALA A 23 -3.00 -0.99 -12.54
C ALA A 23 -4.50 -1.24 -12.28
N GLY A 24 -5.35 -1.19 -13.32
CA GLY A 24 -6.80 -1.39 -13.19
C GLY A 24 -7.54 -0.22 -12.56
N ILE A 25 -6.96 0.99 -12.56
CA ILE A 25 -7.61 2.18 -11.99
C ILE A 25 -8.51 2.82 -13.04
N GLU A 26 -9.80 2.93 -12.75
CA GLU A 26 -10.81 3.45 -13.68
C GLU A 26 -10.91 4.97 -13.64
N ASP A 27 -10.96 5.57 -12.45
CA ASP A 27 -11.24 6.99 -12.25
C ASP A 27 -10.17 7.63 -11.36
N VAL A 28 -9.36 8.52 -11.94
CA VAL A 28 -8.34 9.24 -11.15
C VAL A 28 -7.93 10.55 -11.81
N PHE A 29 -7.73 11.57 -10.97
CA PHE A 29 -7.10 12.81 -11.35
C PHE A 29 -5.61 12.79 -11.01
N THR A 30 -4.80 13.12 -11.99
CA THR A 30 -3.34 13.20 -11.83
C THR A 30 -2.88 14.64 -11.95
N SER A 31 -2.00 15.04 -11.04
CA SER A 31 -1.26 16.28 -11.11
C SER A 31 0.20 15.94 -10.90
N SER A 32 1.06 16.38 -11.81
CA SER A 32 2.49 16.19 -11.76
C SER A 32 3.19 17.54 -11.82
N ARG A 33 4.17 17.74 -10.94
CA ARG A 33 4.96 18.96 -10.87
C ARG A 33 6.43 18.58 -11.02
N GLY A 34 7.19 19.36 -11.77
CA GLY A 34 8.60 19.10 -12.08
C GLY A 34 8.83 18.73 -13.55
N SER A 35 9.97 18.11 -13.86
CA SER A 35 10.33 17.74 -15.23
C SER A 35 9.57 16.51 -15.70
N THR A 36 8.47 16.72 -16.43
CA THR A 36 7.66 15.67 -17.06
C THR A 36 8.11 15.32 -18.48
N LYS A 37 9.15 16.01 -18.99
CA LYS A 37 9.75 15.74 -20.31
C LYS A 37 10.54 14.43 -20.32
N THR A 38 11.13 14.04 -19.19
CA THR A 38 11.88 12.78 -19.08
C THR A 38 10.94 11.64 -18.73
N LEU A 39 10.80 10.70 -19.68
CA LEU A 39 9.91 9.55 -19.59
C LEU A 39 10.17 8.67 -18.35
N GLY A 40 11.44 8.37 -18.07
CA GLY A 40 11.82 7.48 -16.96
C GLY A 40 11.39 8.01 -15.59
N ASN A 41 11.69 9.28 -15.30
CA ASN A 41 11.32 9.91 -14.03
C ASN A 41 9.80 9.99 -13.89
N PHE A 42 9.09 10.22 -14.98
CA PHE A 42 7.65 10.37 -14.96
C PHE A 42 6.93 9.04 -14.68
N VAL A 43 7.38 7.95 -15.29
CA VAL A 43 6.87 6.60 -14.99
C VAL A 43 7.20 6.21 -13.55
N LYS A 44 8.45 6.44 -13.13
CA LYS A 44 8.91 6.13 -11.77
C LYS A 44 8.07 6.86 -10.71
N ALA A 45 7.84 8.16 -10.88
CA ALA A 45 7.01 8.95 -9.97
C ALA A 45 5.56 8.43 -9.89
N THR A 46 5.00 7.96 -11.00
CA THR A 46 3.66 7.37 -11.04
C THR A 46 3.61 6.05 -10.28
N PHE A 47 4.61 5.19 -10.47
CA PHE A 47 4.72 3.91 -9.77
C PHE A 47 4.95 4.09 -8.26
N ASP A 48 5.81 5.04 -7.88
CA ASP A 48 6.05 5.37 -6.48
C ASP A 48 4.79 5.93 -5.80
N CYS A 49 3.94 6.64 -6.55
CA CYS A 49 2.62 7.07 -6.05
C CYS A 49 1.69 5.88 -5.77
N LEU A 50 1.65 4.88 -6.66
CA LEU A 50 0.84 3.67 -6.49
C LEU A 50 1.32 2.83 -5.29
N MET A 51 2.63 2.71 -5.07
CA MET A 51 3.13 1.99 -3.89
C MET A 51 2.70 2.65 -2.57
N LYS A 52 2.60 3.98 -2.56
CA LYS A 52 2.18 4.74 -1.37
C LYS A 52 0.70 4.59 -1.03
N THR A 53 -0.15 4.13 -1.95
CA THR A 53 -1.58 3.92 -1.64
C THR A 53 -1.78 2.82 -0.60
N TYR A 54 -0.98 1.76 -0.66
CA TYR A 54 -0.96 0.70 0.37
C TYR A 54 -0.27 1.13 1.68
N GLY A 55 0.54 2.19 1.64
CA GLY A 55 1.16 2.77 2.83
C GLY A 55 0.21 3.67 3.63
N PHE A 56 -0.95 4.04 3.07
CA PHE A 56 -1.95 4.84 3.76
C PHE A 56 -2.88 3.94 4.57
N LEU A 57 -2.92 4.16 5.89
CA LEU A 57 -3.74 3.38 6.80
C LEU A 57 -5.12 4.02 6.94
N THR A 58 -6.09 3.53 6.16
CA THR A 58 -7.49 3.91 6.37
C THR A 58 -8.01 3.36 7.71
N PRO A 59 -8.99 4.02 8.35
CA PRO A 59 -9.57 3.54 9.62
C PRO A 59 -10.10 2.12 9.56
N ASP A 60 -10.53 1.65 8.38
CA ASP A 60 -10.94 0.26 8.15
C ASP A 60 -9.81 -0.76 8.38
N LEU A 61 -8.56 -0.34 8.17
CA LEU A 61 -7.37 -1.18 8.25
C LEU A 61 -6.67 -1.08 9.63
N TRP A 62 -7.32 -0.48 10.64
CA TRP A 62 -6.78 -0.37 12.00
C TRP A 62 -6.92 -1.65 12.82
N THR A 63 -7.80 -2.55 12.41
CA THR A 63 -7.99 -3.85 13.06
C THR A 63 -6.73 -4.69 12.94
N GLU A 64 -6.37 -5.39 14.02
CA GLU A 64 -5.18 -6.24 14.05
C GLU A 64 -5.22 -7.30 12.94
N MET A 65 -4.30 -7.20 11.99
CA MET A 65 -4.12 -8.27 11.00
C MET A 65 -3.48 -9.47 11.67
N ARG A 66 -4.21 -10.58 11.76
CA ARG A 66 -3.64 -11.87 12.18
C ARG A 66 -2.66 -12.35 11.12
N PHE A 67 -1.38 -12.15 11.35
CA PHE A 67 -0.32 -12.65 10.47
C PHE A 67 -0.34 -14.19 10.46
N SER A 68 -0.63 -14.80 9.31
CA SER A 68 -0.43 -16.23 9.09
C SER A 68 1.05 -16.52 8.84
N LYS A 69 1.46 -17.78 9.00
CA LYS A 69 2.82 -18.21 8.65
C LYS A 69 3.08 -17.93 7.17
N SER A 70 4.33 -17.58 6.84
CA SER A 70 4.69 -17.37 5.44
C SER A 70 4.66 -18.70 4.66
N PRO A 71 4.32 -18.69 3.37
CA PRO A 71 4.24 -19.91 2.56
C PRO A 71 5.60 -20.63 2.41
N PHE A 72 6.70 -19.97 2.73
CA PHE A 72 8.03 -20.57 2.81
C PHE A 72 8.26 -21.40 4.08
N GLN A 73 7.45 -21.16 5.11
CA GLN A 73 7.47 -21.88 6.39
C GLN A 73 6.39 -22.96 6.46
N GLU A 74 5.45 -22.97 5.52
CA GLU A 74 4.47 -24.05 5.39
C GLU A 74 5.22 -25.33 4.96
N PRO A 75 5.09 -26.44 5.71
CA PRO A 75 5.55 -27.72 5.22
C PRO A 75 4.77 -27.99 3.93
N ARG A 76 5.47 -27.94 2.78
CA ARG A 76 4.85 -28.38 1.52
C ARG A 76 4.32 -29.79 1.78
N PRO A 77 3.06 -30.09 1.42
CA PRO A 77 2.54 -31.44 1.58
C PRO A 77 3.36 -32.34 0.66
N ARG A 78 4.42 -32.93 1.22
CA ARG A 78 5.12 -34.04 0.61
C ARG A 78 4.10 -35.16 0.63
N GLY A 79 3.69 -35.61 -0.55
CA GLY A 79 2.66 -36.63 -0.66
C GLY A 79 3.03 -37.85 0.18
N ARG A 80 2.19 -38.16 1.17
CA ARG A 80 2.07 -39.44 1.89
C ARG A 80 3.28 -39.89 2.71
N ASP A 81 3.48 -39.30 3.90
CA ASP A 81 4.11 -40.01 5.03
C ASP A 81 3.72 -39.37 6.37
N SER A 82 2.95 -40.13 7.13
CA SER A 82 2.71 -40.14 8.58
C SER A 82 3.59 -39.28 9.52
N GLY A 83 2.90 -38.47 10.35
CA GLY A 83 3.05 -38.52 11.81
C GLY A 83 3.83 -37.40 12.51
N GLY A 84 3.19 -36.79 13.51
CA GLY A 84 3.87 -36.17 14.65
C GLY A 84 4.19 -34.68 14.48
N GLY A 85 3.40 -33.82 15.13
CA GLY A 85 3.57 -32.37 15.06
C GLY A 85 4.53 -31.76 16.08
N ALA A 86 4.60 -30.44 16.05
CA ALA A 86 4.64 -29.56 17.22
C ALA A 86 4.70 -28.11 16.72
N ALA A 87 3.72 -27.32 17.15
CA ALA A 87 3.76 -25.88 17.07
C ALA A 87 4.73 -25.34 18.13
N THR A 88 5.72 -24.54 17.74
CA THR A 88 6.39 -23.58 18.63
C THR A 88 6.87 -22.39 17.82
N GLY A 89 6.61 -21.17 18.32
CA GLY A 89 7.34 -19.97 17.90
C GLY A 89 6.47 -18.78 17.51
N ALA A 90 5.69 -18.26 18.46
CA ALA A 90 5.33 -16.85 18.47
C ALA A 90 6.52 -16.03 19.00
N ALA A 91 6.88 -14.94 18.30
CA ALA A 91 7.56 -13.74 18.84
C ALA A 91 7.63 -12.70 17.70
N ALA A 92 6.84 -11.61 17.76
CA ALA A 92 7.23 -10.28 18.27
C ALA A 92 8.25 -9.58 17.35
N GLN A 93 8.02 -8.39 16.78
CA GLN A 93 7.69 -7.10 17.41
C GLN A 93 7.05 -6.20 16.33
N SER A 94 5.90 -5.55 16.53
CA SER A 94 5.62 -4.49 17.50
C SER A 94 6.76 -3.46 17.64
N LYS A 95 6.80 -2.53 16.69
CA LYS A 95 7.28 -1.15 16.95
C LYS A 95 6.29 -0.17 16.33
N ARG A 96 5.18 0.07 17.04
CA ARG A 96 4.63 1.43 17.16
C ARG A 96 5.30 2.05 18.39
N GLN A 97 5.82 3.27 18.24
CA GLN A 97 6.32 4.24 19.23
C GLN A 97 7.63 4.84 18.65
N THR A 98 7.78 6.13 18.37
CA THR A 98 7.09 7.33 18.87
C THR A 98 7.38 8.48 17.88
N ALA A 99 6.34 9.12 17.36
CA ALA A 99 6.46 10.52 16.93
C ALA A 99 5.47 11.28 17.79
N ASP A 100 5.98 11.83 18.89
CA ASP A 100 5.29 12.77 19.76
C ASP A 100 4.67 13.90 18.92
N LEU A 101 3.35 14.04 19.01
CA LEU A 101 2.68 15.32 18.80
C LEU A 101 1.79 15.58 20.01
N PRO A 102 2.24 16.43 20.96
CA PRO A 102 1.33 17.02 21.92
C PRO A 102 0.63 18.20 21.24
N ILE A 103 -0.61 18.01 20.79
CA ILE A 103 -1.54 19.13 20.63
C ILE A 103 -2.59 19.01 21.72
N LYS A 104 -2.19 19.40 22.94
CA LYS A 104 -3.13 19.86 23.96
C LYS A 104 -3.70 21.19 23.49
N GLY A 105 -5.02 21.32 23.56
CA GLY A 105 -5.74 22.54 23.24
C GLY A 105 -5.37 23.72 24.13
N SER A 106 -5.36 24.90 23.51
CA SER A 106 -5.33 26.26 24.03
C SER A 106 -5.25 27.12 22.76
N THR A 107 -6.18 27.98 22.36
CA THR A 107 -7.23 28.75 23.03
C THR A 107 -8.14 29.31 21.93
N CYS A 108 -9.35 29.68 22.32
CA CYS A 108 -10.20 30.64 21.61
C CYS A 108 -9.47 31.98 21.36
N ASP A 109 -9.46 32.43 20.10
CA ASP A 109 -9.60 33.81 19.60
C ASP A 109 -9.70 33.76 18.05
#